data_AF-A0A3D3M5Q3-F1
#
_entry.id   AF-A0A3D3M5Q3-F1
#
_cell.length_a   1.000
_cell.length_b   1.000
_cell.length_c   1.000
_cell.angle_alpha   90.00
_cell.angle_beta   90.00
_cell.angle_gamma   90.00
#
_symmetry.space_group_name_H-M   'P 1'
#
loop_
_entity.id
_entity.type
_entity.pdbx_description
1 polymer ?
#
loop_
_entity_poly.entity_id
_entity_poly.type
_entity_poly.pdbx_seq_one_letter_code
_entity_poly.pdbx_strand_id
1 'polypeptide(L)'
;MRIEPRSLPSTLPFLGDLPPLLTRLYAARGVQTPEELDKNLARLLPPSLLKGIDAAVDLLVEALDKRQRILIVGDFDADGATASSVGLLGLRL
;
A
#
# COMPACT_ATOMS: atom_id res chain seq x y z
N MET A 1 22.64 19.43 5.04
CA MET A 1 22.06 18.07 4.91
C MET A 1 23.21 17.07 4.98
N ARG A 2 23.30 16.26 6.04
CA ARG A 2 24.35 15.23 6.19
C ARG A 2 23.78 13.93 5.62
N ILE A 3 24.45 13.35 4.64
CA ILE A 3 24.06 12.05 4.09
C ILE A 3 24.73 10.98 4.95
N GLU A 4 23.94 10.25 5.73
CA GLU A 4 24.42 9.11 6.51
C GLU A 4 24.08 7.80 5.80
N PRO A 5 25.07 6.92 5.55
CA PRO A 5 24.81 5.64 4.92
C PRO A 5 24.07 4.69 5.89
N ARG A 6 23.07 3.97 5.38
CA ARG A 6 22.43 2.88 6.13
C ARG A 6 23.42 1.73 6.33
N SER A 7 23.34 1.04 7.47
CA SER A 7 24.09 -0.19 7.71
C SER A 7 23.66 -1.28 6.72
N LEU A 8 24.62 -2.09 6.30
CA LEU A 8 24.37 -3.26 5.47
C LEU A 8 24.26 -4.51 6.34
N PRO A 9 23.42 -5.49 5.95
CA PRO A 9 23.45 -6.80 6.59
C PRO A 9 24.80 -7.48 6.34
N SER A 10 25.20 -8.36 7.25
CA SER A 10 26.46 -9.11 7.16
C SER A 10 26.52 -10.03 5.94
N THR A 11 25.37 -10.48 5.46
CA THR A 11 25.19 -11.27 4.23
C THR A 11 24.17 -10.56 3.34
N LEU A 12 24.49 -10.45 2.06
CA LEU A 12 23.55 -9.87 1.09
C LEU A 12 22.54 -10.93 0.65
N PRO A 13 21.24 -10.62 0.63
CA PRO A 13 20.22 -11.53 0.12
C PRO A 13 20.35 -11.71 -1.39
N PHE A 14 19.92 -12.87 -1.88
CA PHE A 14 19.73 -13.10 -3.30
C PHE A 14 18.40 -12.48 -3.74
N LEU A 15 18.45 -11.42 -4.54
CA LEU A 15 17.29 -10.66 -4.99
C LEU A 15 17.02 -10.83 -6.50
N GLY A 16 17.52 -11.92 -7.09
CA GLY A 16 17.50 -12.15 -8.54
C GLY A 16 18.69 -11.53 -9.27
N ASP A 17 18.60 -11.47 -10.60
CA ASP A 17 19.64 -10.95 -11.49
C ASP A 17 19.64 -9.41 -11.51
N LEU A 18 19.95 -8.81 -10.35
CA LEU A 18 20.06 -7.37 -10.17
C LEU A 18 21.53 -6.92 -10.18
N PRO A 19 21.83 -5.72 -10.71
CA PRO A 19 23.14 -5.10 -10.54
C PRO A 19 23.58 -5.07 -9.06
N PRO A 20 24.86 -5.35 -8.74
CA PRO A 20 25.34 -5.44 -7.36
C PRO A 20 25.04 -4.22 -6.48
N LEU A 21 24.99 -3.02 -7.10
CA LEU A 21 24.61 -1.79 -6.43
C LEU A 21 23.16 -1.83 -5.93
N LEU A 22 22.23 -2.32 -6.75
CA LEU A 22 20.81 -2.40 -6.37
C LEU A 22 20.59 -3.43 -5.27
N THR A 23 21.25 -4.59 -5.33
CA THR A 23 21.21 -5.60 -4.25
C THR A 23 21.62 -5.00 -2.92
N ARG A 24 22.71 -4.22 -2.87
CA ARG A 24 23.15 -3.53 -1.66
C ARG A 24 22.14 -2.48 -1.17
N LEU A 25 21.56 -1.70 -2.08
CA LEU A 25 20.59 -0.64 -1.73
C LEU A 25 19.26 -1.19 -1.20
N TYR A 26 18.80 -2.31 -1.72
CA TYR A 26 17.59 -3.00 -1.26
C TYR A 26 17.84 -3.72 0.06
N ALA A 27 18.97 -4.43 0.20
CA ALA A 27 19.37 -5.07 1.45
C ALA A 27 19.50 -4.04 2.60
N ALA A 28 20.06 -2.85 2.33
CA ALA A 28 20.13 -1.76 3.30
C ALA A 28 18.75 -1.19 3.71
N ARG A 29 17.69 -1.49 2.96
CA ARG A 29 16.29 -1.12 3.26
C ARG A 29 15.51 -2.28 3.89
N GLY A 30 16.15 -3.41 4.14
CA GLY A 30 15.54 -4.57 4.78
C GLY A 30 14.91 -5.58 3.81
N VAL A 31 14.97 -5.37 2.50
CA VAL A 31 14.44 -6.32 1.52
C VAL A 31 15.24 -7.63 1.57
N GLN A 32 14.58 -8.75 1.79
CA GLN A 32 15.21 -10.07 1.94
C GLN A 32 14.97 -11.02 0.77
N THR A 33 13.85 -10.87 0.06
CA THR A 33 13.50 -11.80 -1.03
C THR A 33 13.17 -11.08 -2.36
N PRO A 34 13.31 -11.76 -3.51
CA PRO A 34 12.90 -11.21 -4.80
C PRO A 34 11.41 -10.83 -4.86
N GLU A 35 10.55 -11.54 -4.12
CA GLU A 35 9.10 -11.31 -4.10
C GLU A 35 8.74 -9.96 -3.48
N GLU A 36 9.53 -9.46 -2.53
CA GLU A 36 9.36 -8.12 -1.94
C GLU A 36 9.62 -6.98 -2.96
N LEU A 37 10.25 -7.30 -4.10
CA LEU A 37 10.48 -6.36 -5.20
C LEU A 37 9.41 -6.43 -6.29
N ASP A 38 8.47 -7.37 -6.19
CA ASP A 38 7.40 -7.55 -7.14
C ASP A 38 6.32 -6.47 -6.93
N LYS A 39 6.17 -5.61 -7.96
CA LYS A 39 5.26 -4.44 -7.94
C LYS A 39 3.90 -4.74 -8.54
N ASN A 40 3.61 -5.99 -8.90
CA ASN A 40 2.31 -6.36 -9.45
C ASN A 40 1.21 -6.18 -8.39
N LEU A 41 0.02 -5.77 -8.83
CA LEU A 41 -1.13 -5.58 -7.93
C LEU A 41 -1.46 -6.83 -7.11
N ALA A 42 -1.18 -8.02 -7.65
CA ALA A 42 -1.36 -9.31 -6.97
C ALA A 42 -0.49 -9.48 -5.71
N ARG A 43 0.53 -8.63 -5.53
CA ARG A 43 1.41 -8.62 -4.34
C ARG A 43 1.03 -7.57 -3.31
N LEU A 44 0.01 -6.76 -3.56
CA LEU A 44 -0.52 -5.88 -2.53
C LEU A 44 -1.05 -6.71 -1.36
N LEU A 45 -0.91 -6.16 -0.15
CA LEU A 45 -1.49 -6.78 1.04
C LEU A 45 -3.01 -6.93 0.86
N PRO A 46 -3.59 -8.07 1.27
CA PRO A 46 -5.02 -8.27 1.13
C PRO A 46 -5.79 -7.25 2.00
N PRO A 47 -6.89 -6.67 1.48
CA PRO A 47 -7.70 -5.71 2.24
C PRO A 47 -8.22 -6.23 3.57
N SER A 48 -8.38 -7.56 3.70
CA SER A 48 -8.80 -8.23 4.95
C SER A 48 -7.85 -7.99 6.14
N LEU A 49 -6.62 -7.52 5.89
CA LEU A 49 -5.68 -7.13 6.94
C LEU A 49 -5.94 -5.73 7.50
N LEU A 50 -6.77 -4.92 6.83
CA LEU A 50 -7.13 -3.60 7.33
C LEU A 50 -8.01 -3.76 8.57
N LYS A 51 -7.61 -3.09 9.66
CA LYS A 51 -8.32 -3.14 10.92
C LYS A 51 -9.77 -2.67 10.75
N GLY A 52 -10.72 -3.56 11.07
CA GLY A 52 -12.15 -3.25 11.04
C GLY A 52 -12.79 -3.23 9.66
N ILE A 53 -12.11 -3.78 8.64
CA ILE A 53 -12.59 -3.77 7.26
C ILE A 53 -13.95 -4.45 7.08
N ASP A 54 -14.17 -5.60 7.72
CA ASP A 54 -15.43 -6.34 7.57
C ASP A 54 -16.62 -5.52 8.06
N ALA A 55 -16.52 -4.94 9.26
CA ALA A 55 -17.57 -4.09 9.82
C ALA A 55 -17.79 -2.80 9.00
N ALA A 56 -16.74 -2.24 8.40
CA ALA A 56 -16.86 -1.08 7.52
C ALA A 56 -17.57 -1.43 6.20
N VAL A 57 -17.28 -2.61 5.64
CA VAL A 57 -17.95 -3.11 4.44
C VAL A 57 -19.43 -3.37 4.73
N ASP A 58 -19.76 -4.04 5.85
CA ASP A 58 -21.15 -4.30 6.23
C ASP A 58 -21.97 -3.01 6.34
N LEU A 59 -21.41 -1.98 7.00
CA LEU A 59 -22.04 -0.67 7.12
C LEU A 59 -22.26 -0.01 5.75
N LEU A 60 -21.28 -0.10 4.86
CA LEU A 60 -21.36 0.51 3.54
C LEU A 60 -22.37 -0.21 2.64
N VAL A 61 -22.43 -1.54 2.70
CA VAL A 61 -23.44 -2.35 1.99
C VAL A 61 -24.84 -1.99 2.47
N GLU A 62 -25.05 -1.92 3.80
CA GLU A 62 -26.34 -1.51 4.36
C GLU A 62 -26.75 -0.10 3.90
N ALA A 63 -25.81 0.85 3.89
CA ALA A 63 -26.06 2.22 3.45
C ALA A 63 -26.43 2.28 1.97
N LEU A 64 -25.77 1.49 1.11
CA LEU A 64 -26.07 1.38 -0.31
C LEU A 64 -27.46 0.77 -0.54
N ASP A 65 -27.77 -0.35 0.11
CA ASP A 65 -29.07 -1.04 0.00
C ASP A 65 -30.24 -0.14 0.42
N LYS A 66 -30.04 0.62 1.51
CA LYS A 66 -31.02 1.59 2.03
C LYS A 66 -31.00 2.93 1.30
N ARG A 67 -30.18 3.09 0.26
CA ARG A 67 -29.99 4.33 -0.52
C ARG A 67 -29.73 5.56 0.36
N GLN A 68 -28.91 5.39 1.38
CA GLN A 68 -28.52 6.48 2.27
C GLN A 68 -27.58 7.44 1.53
N ARG A 69 -27.55 8.70 2.00
CA ARG A 69 -26.57 9.67 1.51
C ARG A 69 -25.22 9.38 2.15
N ILE A 70 -24.20 9.18 1.31
CA ILE A 70 -22.82 8.94 1.73
C ILE A 70 -22.01 10.21 1.45
N LEU A 71 -21.35 10.75 2.47
CA LEU A 71 -20.39 11.84 2.35
C LEU A 71 -18.97 11.28 2.50
N ILE A 72 -18.10 11.57 1.54
CA ILE A 72 -16.70 11.18 1.59
C ILE A 72 -15.88 12.41 1.98
N VAL A 73 -15.13 12.31 3.07
CA VAL A 73 -14.26 13.37 3.59
C VAL A 73 -12.83 12.83 3.60
N GLY A 74 -11.97 13.41 2.77
CA GLY A 74 -10.53 13.13 2.74
C GLY A 74 -9.70 14.26 3.35
N ASP A 75 -8.42 13.99 3.56
CA ASP A 75 -7.45 15.01 3.93
C ASP A 75 -7.10 15.93 2.74
N PHE A 76 -6.48 17.08 3.01
CA PHE A 76 -6.15 18.12 2.05
C PHE A 76 -4.86 17.86 1.24
N ASP A 77 -4.29 16.65 1.33
CA ASP A 77 -3.13 16.28 0.52
C ASP A 77 -3.52 15.46 -0.72
N ALA A 78 -2.52 15.14 -1.55
CA ALA A 78 -2.74 14.39 -2.77
C ALA A 78 -3.30 12.98 -2.51
N ASP A 79 -2.92 12.35 -1.38
CA ASP A 79 -3.41 11.03 -1.01
C ASP A 79 -4.90 11.11 -0.65
N GLY A 80 -5.28 12.05 0.23
CA GLY A 80 -6.67 12.29 0.62
C GLY A 80 -7.58 12.67 -0.54
N ALA A 81 -7.10 13.53 -1.46
CA ALA A 81 -7.86 13.94 -2.64
C ALA A 81 -8.07 12.78 -3.63
N THR A 82 -7.04 11.96 -3.86
CA THR A 82 -7.15 10.81 -4.77
C THR A 82 -7.98 9.68 -4.17
N ALA A 83 -7.81 9.37 -2.89
CA ALA A 83 -8.64 8.40 -2.16
C ALA A 83 -10.13 8.81 -2.17
N SER A 84 -10.42 10.09 -1.96
CA SER A 84 -11.81 10.60 -2.03
C SER A 84 -12.40 10.43 -3.42
N SER A 85 -11.60 10.67 -4.46
CA SER A 85 -12.02 10.48 -5.86
C SER A 85 -12.30 9.01 -6.16
N VAL A 86 -11.45 8.09 -5.68
CA VAL A 86 -11.65 6.64 -5.79
C VAL A 86 -12.95 6.22 -5.10
N GLY A 87 -13.19 6.67 -3.86
CA GLY A 87 -14.42 6.37 -3.15
C GLY A 87 -15.67 6.89 -3.87
N LEU A 88 -15.61 8.11 -4.40
CA LEU A 88 -16.72 8.70 -5.15
C LEU A 88 -17.01 7.93 -6.44
N LEU A 89 -15.98 7.57 -7.20
CA LEU A 89 -16.14 6.84 -8.45
C LEU A 89 -16.56 5.39 -8.23
N GLY A 90 -16.03 4.73 -7.19
CA GLY A 90 -16.34 3.34 -6.87
C GLY A 90 -17.74 3.13 -6.29
N LEU A 91 -18.29 4.13 -5.59
CA LEU A 91 -19.64 4.07 -4.99
C LEU A 91 -20.73 4.67 -5.87
N ARG A 92 -20.37 5.32 -6.97
CA ARG A 92 -21.33 5.73 -8.01
C ARG A 92 -21.71 4.51 -8.85
N LEU A 93 -22.76 3.81 -8.42
CA LEU A 93 -23.56 2.88 -9.24
C LEU A 93 -24.72 3.64 -9.89
#